data_AF-A0A961BJR8-F1
#
_entry.id   AF-A0A961BJR8-F1
#
_cell.length_a   1.000
_cell.length_b   1.000
_cell.length_c   1.000
_cell.angle_alpha   90.00
_cell.angle_beta   90.00
_cell.angle_gamma   90.00
#
_symmetry.space_group_name_H-M   'P 1'
#
loop_
_entity.id
_entity.type
_entity.pdbx_description
1 polymer ?
#
loop_
_entity_poly.entity_id
_entity_poly.type
_entity_poly.pdbx_seq_one_letter_code
_entity_poly.pdbx_strand_id
1 'polypeptide(L)'
;MRWFFPEILVLSCLFLQESVMAQAPAAFPDPAPPEVHPVASGGVVPEPQAFDRLTFHAAPKPLSPRAVTSDWPRLLGPADNATSPETSLLKTFPPDGPAKVWEVSKGEGYTSPAIAGDRLVIFHALDGRETLECLHPETGRRYWSQSYPISYEDRLGYANGPRGGPVVAENRVVTLGVTSVLSCTDLVSGQVVWRRDLAAEFQVPQEFFGHGSTPLIRDGRLYVNVGGKGEKIDGTEDRRERARKLATPGLCVGAFDLGTGKLIWGVKDEWGSSYAAPILTTLHGQQRLLVFAGGESDPATGGLLCLDPIDGRVVDRFPWRADMYTSVNASTPLVVPGKNRVFVTTAYPKGAPIGGIMLEYDAAGKAHEVWQSNRLACHWMNPLLIEGHLYAIDGETEAAAQLVCVNAENGKEMWRTEITWEAPVGGRNYRLSILRASLLQVDGAVLCLGETGSLHWLDLTPAGAKETSRAQLWLAPHTWSTPAVSRGLLFVAQHEQGQDGSPQRYVCYDLRAASPAP
;
A
#
# COMPACT_ATOMS: atom_id res chain seq x y z
N MET A 1 10.13 54.28 53.47
CA MET A 1 10.59 54.48 52.07
C MET A 1 10.25 53.23 51.29
N ARG A 2 9.44 53.38 50.25
CA ARG A 2 8.90 52.32 49.37
C ARG A 2 9.86 52.07 48.20
N TRP A 3 10.06 50.81 47.82
CA TRP A 3 10.52 50.35 46.50
C TRP A 3 9.87 48.98 46.26
N PHE A 4 8.70 48.89 45.62
CA PHE A 4 8.45 48.63 44.18
C PHE A 4 9.07 47.33 43.64
N PHE A 5 8.23 46.30 43.48
CA PHE A 5 8.43 45.15 42.58
C PHE A 5 7.81 45.48 41.22
N PRO A 6 8.41 45.07 40.07
CA PRO A 6 7.69 45.07 38.81
C PRO A 6 7.05 43.69 38.57
N GLU A 7 5.77 43.72 38.18
CA GLU A 7 5.02 42.58 37.66
C GLU A 7 5.58 42.18 36.27
N ILE A 8 5.81 40.88 36.09
CA ILE A 8 6.14 40.28 34.80
C ILE A 8 4.82 40.05 34.05
N LEU A 9 4.63 40.76 32.95
CA LEU A 9 3.58 40.48 31.97
C LEU A 9 3.87 39.12 31.31
N VAL A 10 3.03 38.12 31.57
CA VAL A 10 2.95 36.90 30.76
C VAL A 10 2.08 37.22 29.55
N LEU A 11 2.71 37.39 28.37
CA LEU A 11 1.99 37.40 27.10
C LEU A 11 1.52 35.97 26.81
N SER A 12 0.23 35.72 27.02
CA SER A 12 -0.45 34.53 26.54
C SER A 12 -0.58 34.62 25.01
N CYS A 13 0.25 33.87 24.27
CA CYS A 13 0.03 33.61 22.85
C CYS A 13 -1.27 32.79 22.69
N LEU A 14 -2.37 33.47 22.40
CA LEU A 14 -3.58 32.85 21.87
C LEU A 14 -3.27 32.34 20.46
N PHE A 15 -3.02 31.03 20.34
CA PHE A 15 -3.13 30.34 19.06
C PHE A 15 -4.60 30.39 18.64
N LEU A 16 -4.91 31.22 17.65
CA LEU A 16 -6.16 31.15 16.92
C LEU A 16 -6.20 29.82 16.17
N GLN A 17 -6.90 28.83 16.72
CA GLN A 17 -7.45 27.73 15.93
C GLN A 17 -8.49 28.34 14.98
N GLU A 18 -8.09 28.60 13.74
CA GLU A 18 -9.06 28.84 12.67
C GLU A 18 -9.88 27.56 12.49
N SER A 19 -11.14 27.62 12.94
CA SER A 19 -12.14 26.63 12.61
C SER A 19 -12.29 26.61 11.09
N VAL A 20 -11.86 25.53 10.45
CA VAL A 20 -12.15 25.25 9.03
C VAL A 20 -13.66 25.15 8.90
N MET A 21 -14.33 26.23 8.50
CA MET A 21 -15.72 26.16 8.08
C MET A 21 -15.79 25.24 6.86
N ALA A 22 -16.70 24.27 6.88
CA ALA A 22 -16.92 23.34 5.78
C ALA A 22 -17.21 24.13 4.49
N GLN A 23 -16.19 24.29 3.65
CA GLN A 23 -16.32 24.89 2.33
C GLN A 23 -17.04 23.87 1.43
N ALA A 24 -18.09 24.31 0.73
CA ALA A 24 -18.68 23.51 -0.33
C ALA A 24 -17.57 23.21 -1.37
N PRO A 25 -17.42 21.95 -1.83
CA PRO A 25 -16.34 21.62 -2.76
C PRO A 25 -16.53 22.44 -4.04
N ALA A 26 -15.54 23.28 -4.36
CA ALA A 26 -15.47 23.90 -5.65
C ALA A 26 -15.27 22.79 -6.70
N ALA A 27 -16.07 22.79 -7.76
CA ALA A 27 -15.85 21.89 -8.88
C ALA A 27 -14.42 22.11 -9.40
N PHE A 28 -13.54 21.14 -9.19
CA PHE A 28 -12.18 21.18 -9.73
C PHE A 28 -12.29 20.95 -11.24
N PRO A 29 -11.77 21.85 -12.09
CA PRO A 29 -11.89 21.68 -13.53
C PRO A 29 -11.17 20.40 -13.97
N ASP A 30 -11.80 19.62 -14.85
CA ASP A 30 -11.10 18.53 -15.56
C ASP A 30 -10.35 19.14 -16.74
N PRO A 31 -9.00 19.25 -16.69
CA PRO A 31 -8.25 19.97 -17.71
C PRO A 31 -8.17 19.21 -19.04
N ALA A 32 -8.27 17.88 -19.00
CA ALA A 32 -8.10 17.01 -20.15
C ALA A 32 -8.83 15.67 -19.95
N PRO A 33 -10.17 15.64 -20.07
CA PRO A 33 -10.91 14.39 -20.16
C PRO A 33 -10.30 13.46 -21.22
N PRO A 34 -9.97 12.20 -20.91
CA PRO A 34 -9.34 11.31 -21.88
C PRO A 34 -10.34 10.88 -22.95
N GLU A 35 -9.80 10.46 -24.09
CA GLU A 35 -10.57 9.66 -25.04
C GLU A 35 -10.94 8.31 -24.41
N VAL A 36 -12.17 7.87 -24.65
CA VAL A 36 -12.68 6.59 -24.17
C VAL A 36 -12.77 5.63 -25.34
N HIS A 37 -12.17 4.46 -25.18
CA HIS A 37 -12.23 3.34 -26.12
C HIS A 37 -13.15 2.26 -25.52
N PRO A 38 -14.44 2.21 -25.93
CA PRO A 38 -15.37 1.23 -25.37
C PRO A 38 -14.90 -0.19 -25.63
N VAL A 39 -15.09 -1.05 -24.63
CA VAL A 39 -14.86 -2.49 -24.78
C VAL A 39 -15.98 -3.08 -25.61
N ALA A 40 -15.65 -3.68 -26.75
CA ALA A 40 -16.65 -4.29 -27.62
C ALA A 40 -17.34 -5.48 -26.93
N SER A 41 -18.67 -5.52 -26.95
CA SER A 41 -19.44 -6.68 -26.50
C SER A 41 -19.19 -7.86 -27.44
N GLY A 42 -18.72 -8.98 -26.89
CA GLY A 42 -18.40 -10.20 -27.66
C GLY A 42 -16.99 -10.25 -28.26
N GLY A 43 -16.06 -9.42 -27.76
CA GLY A 43 -14.63 -9.53 -28.10
C GLY A 43 -14.06 -10.92 -27.78
N VAL A 44 -13.08 -11.37 -28.57
CA VAL A 44 -12.39 -12.64 -28.35
C VAL A 44 -11.66 -12.57 -27.01
N VAL A 45 -12.03 -13.45 -26.08
CA VAL A 45 -11.27 -13.66 -24.84
C VAL A 45 -9.94 -14.30 -25.24
N PRO A 46 -8.80 -13.68 -24.96
CA PRO A 46 -7.51 -14.30 -25.26
C PRO A 46 -7.39 -15.62 -24.50
N GLU A 47 -6.96 -16.68 -25.19
CA GLU A 47 -6.56 -17.92 -24.52
C GLU A 47 -5.19 -17.72 -23.86
N PRO A 48 -4.94 -18.23 -22.64
CA PRO A 48 -3.67 -18.02 -21.96
C PRO A 48 -2.56 -18.81 -22.64
N GLN A 49 -1.41 -18.20 -22.89
CA GLN A 49 -0.27 -18.82 -23.57
C GLN A 49 1.00 -18.81 -22.73
N ALA A 50 1.85 -19.82 -22.90
CA ALA A 50 3.18 -19.77 -22.33
C ALA A 50 4.00 -18.67 -23.02
N PHE A 51 4.98 -18.12 -22.31
CA PHE A 51 5.89 -17.09 -22.82
C PHE A 51 7.28 -17.31 -22.24
N ASP A 52 8.26 -16.63 -22.82
CA ASP A 52 9.71 -16.80 -22.60
C ASP A 52 10.17 -16.62 -21.14
N ARG A 53 9.50 -15.77 -20.36
CA ARG A 53 9.82 -15.53 -18.94
C ARG A 53 9.12 -16.47 -17.96
N LEU A 54 8.26 -17.37 -18.42
CA LEU A 54 7.50 -18.30 -17.58
C LEU A 54 8.23 -19.63 -17.41
N THR A 55 8.42 -20.02 -16.15
CA THR A 55 8.83 -21.38 -15.77
C THR A 55 7.66 -22.04 -15.04
N PHE A 56 7.09 -23.10 -15.61
CA PHE A 56 6.09 -23.93 -14.94
C PHE A 56 6.77 -25.12 -14.26
N HIS A 57 6.48 -25.38 -12.99
CA HIS A 57 7.07 -26.45 -12.20
C HIS A 57 6.13 -27.66 -12.06
N ALA A 58 4.92 -27.42 -11.57
CA ALA A 58 3.92 -28.47 -11.34
C ALA A 58 2.52 -27.86 -11.23
N ALA A 59 1.49 -28.66 -11.51
CA ALA A 59 0.11 -28.26 -11.22
C ALA A 59 -0.11 -28.19 -9.69
N PRO A 60 -0.89 -27.22 -9.19
CA PRO A 60 -1.23 -27.19 -7.77
C PRO A 60 -2.12 -28.39 -7.41
N LYS A 61 -2.11 -28.77 -6.12
CA LYS A 61 -3.02 -29.79 -5.60
C LYS A 61 -4.49 -29.40 -5.84
N PRO A 62 -5.43 -30.35 -5.87
CA PRO A 62 -6.85 -30.02 -5.90
C PRO A 62 -7.24 -29.12 -4.72
N LEU A 63 -8.08 -28.12 -4.98
CA LEU A 63 -8.65 -27.29 -3.92
C LEU A 63 -9.54 -28.16 -3.02
N SER A 64 -9.39 -28.02 -1.70
CA SER A 64 -10.23 -28.72 -0.73
C SER A 64 -11.71 -28.37 -0.97
N PRO A 65 -12.64 -29.34 -0.98
CA PRO A 65 -14.08 -29.06 -1.05
C PRO A 65 -14.62 -28.23 0.12
N ARG A 66 -13.85 -28.14 1.22
CA ARG A 66 -14.17 -27.34 2.41
C ARG A 66 -13.46 -25.99 2.46
N ALA A 67 -12.64 -25.67 1.45
CA ALA A 67 -11.94 -24.40 1.41
C ALA A 67 -12.95 -23.26 1.21
N VAL A 68 -12.85 -22.25 2.07
CA VAL A 68 -13.35 -20.92 1.77
C VAL A 68 -12.26 -20.23 0.95
N THR A 69 -12.63 -19.54 -0.12
CA THR A 69 -11.70 -18.83 -0.98
C THR A 69 -12.18 -17.42 -1.25
N SER A 70 -11.26 -16.50 -1.51
CA SER A 70 -11.58 -15.17 -2.00
C SER A 70 -10.63 -14.76 -3.13
N ASP A 71 -11.09 -13.78 -3.89
CA ASP A 71 -10.23 -12.99 -4.76
C ASP A 71 -9.31 -12.08 -3.92
N TRP A 72 -8.30 -11.51 -4.57
CA TRP A 72 -7.34 -10.57 -3.97
C TRP A 72 -7.27 -9.30 -4.82
N PRO A 73 -8.31 -8.45 -4.81
CA PRO A 73 -8.50 -7.45 -5.85
C PRO A 73 -7.50 -6.30 -5.82
N ARG A 74 -6.74 -6.11 -4.73
CA ARG A 74 -5.84 -4.97 -4.53
C ARG A 74 -4.87 -5.17 -3.36
N LEU A 75 -3.99 -4.20 -3.15
CA LEU A 75 -3.11 -4.11 -1.98
C LEU A 75 -3.90 -4.34 -0.67
N LEU A 76 -3.33 -5.15 0.23
CA LEU A 76 -3.93 -5.58 1.51
C LEU A 76 -5.19 -6.46 1.39
N GLY A 77 -5.54 -6.91 0.19
CA GLY A 77 -6.58 -7.91 -0.03
C GLY A 77 -8.00 -7.34 -0.04
N PRO A 78 -9.03 -8.21 0.07
CA PRO A 78 -10.43 -7.84 -0.18
C PRO A 78 -11.03 -6.88 0.86
N ALA A 79 -10.39 -6.69 2.01
CA ALA A 79 -10.87 -5.88 3.12
C ALA A 79 -9.92 -4.71 3.49
N ASP A 80 -8.94 -4.41 2.64
CA ASP A 80 -7.99 -3.29 2.80
C ASP A 80 -7.19 -3.32 4.12
N ASN A 81 -7.06 -4.49 4.77
CA ASN A 81 -6.51 -4.63 6.12
C ASN A 81 -5.58 -5.85 6.30
N ALA A 82 -5.10 -6.44 5.20
CA ALA A 82 -4.25 -7.63 5.17
C ALA A 82 -4.86 -8.82 5.91
N THR A 83 -6.16 -9.02 5.73
CA THR A 83 -6.88 -10.22 6.17
C THR A 83 -7.44 -10.98 4.99
N SER A 84 -7.47 -12.30 5.10
CA SER A 84 -8.04 -13.21 4.11
C SER A 84 -8.99 -14.20 4.77
N PRO A 85 -10.18 -14.43 4.19
CA PRO A 85 -11.11 -15.45 4.66
C PRO A 85 -10.72 -16.87 4.24
N GLU A 86 -9.60 -17.04 3.52
CA GLU A 86 -9.20 -18.35 3.03
C GLU A 86 -8.99 -19.37 4.15
N THR A 87 -9.34 -20.62 3.85
CA THR A 87 -9.18 -21.74 4.79
C THR A 87 -8.60 -22.98 4.13
N SER A 88 -8.26 -23.99 4.94
CA SER A 88 -7.68 -25.26 4.48
C SER A 88 -6.28 -25.07 3.85
N LEU A 89 -5.47 -24.20 4.45
CA LEU A 89 -4.11 -23.94 4.00
C LEU A 89 -3.09 -24.87 4.69
N LEU A 90 -1.94 -25.05 4.04
CA LEU A 90 -0.80 -25.79 4.53
C LEU A 90 -0.19 -25.08 5.74
N LYS A 91 -0.39 -25.63 6.94
CA LYS A 91 0.07 -25.04 8.22
C LYS A 91 1.50 -25.36 8.61
N THR A 92 2.07 -26.42 8.05
CA THR A 92 3.46 -26.83 8.30
C THR A 92 4.17 -26.93 6.96
N PHE A 93 5.19 -26.10 6.79
CA PHE A 93 6.00 -26.12 5.59
C PHE A 93 6.92 -27.35 5.59
N PRO A 94 7.07 -28.03 4.44
CA PRO A 94 8.17 -28.96 4.22
C PRO A 94 9.54 -28.29 4.43
N PRO A 95 10.62 -29.07 4.59
CA PRO A 95 11.98 -28.52 4.73
C PRO A 95 12.38 -27.55 3.61
N ASP A 96 11.97 -27.82 2.37
CA ASP A 96 12.25 -26.98 1.19
C ASP A 96 11.20 -25.87 0.97
N GLY A 97 10.27 -25.70 1.92
CA GLY A 97 9.16 -24.76 1.82
C GLY A 97 7.95 -25.31 1.06
N PRO A 98 6.91 -24.46 0.86
CA PRO A 98 5.77 -24.83 0.03
C PRO A 98 6.20 -25.10 -1.41
N ALA A 99 5.47 -25.98 -2.10
CA ALA A 99 5.81 -26.35 -3.47
C ALA A 99 5.62 -25.18 -4.44
N LYS A 100 6.60 -24.92 -5.31
CA LYS A 100 6.45 -23.96 -6.41
C LYS A 100 5.51 -24.53 -7.47
N VAL A 101 4.56 -23.73 -7.92
CA VAL A 101 3.65 -24.04 -9.05
C VAL A 101 4.26 -23.52 -10.35
N TRP A 102 4.61 -22.25 -10.37
CA TRP A 102 5.27 -21.57 -11.48
C TRP A 102 5.99 -20.32 -10.98
N GLU A 103 6.91 -19.80 -11.79
CA GLU A 103 7.54 -18.49 -11.59
C GLU A 103 7.65 -17.73 -12.91
N VAL A 104 7.62 -16.40 -12.83
CA VAL A 104 7.77 -15.49 -13.97
C VAL A 104 8.85 -14.46 -13.65
N SER A 105 9.91 -14.40 -14.46
CA SER A 105 10.87 -13.30 -14.38
C SER A 105 10.14 -11.98 -14.65
N LYS A 106 10.36 -10.97 -13.80
CA LYS A 106 9.72 -9.65 -13.90
C LYS A 106 10.77 -8.54 -14.02
N GLY A 107 10.29 -7.34 -14.23
CA GLY A 107 11.08 -6.11 -14.15
C GLY A 107 10.91 -5.41 -12.81
N GLU A 108 11.41 -4.19 -12.74
CA GLU A 108 11.53 -3.39 -11.52
C GLU A 108 10.17 -2.94 -10.96
N GLY A 109 10.13 -2.69 -9.65
CA GLY A 109 8.95 -2.22 -8.93
C GLY A 109 8.68 -3.02 -7.66
N TYR A 110 7.77 -2.50 -6.82
CA TYR A 110 7.47 -3.01 -5.47
C TYR A 110 5.99 -3.39 -5.30
N THR A 111 5.31 -3.68 -6.40
CA THR A 111 3.85 -3.90 -6.44
C THR A 111 3.48 -5.25 -5.81
N SER A 112 2.29 -5.30 -5.20
CA SER A 112 1.57 -6.55 -4.90
C SER A 112 0.64 -6.86 -6.09
N PRO A 113 0.38 -8.14 -6.42
CA PRO A 113 -0.50 -8.46 -7.54
C PRO A 113 -1.98 -8.26 -7.17
N ALA A 114 -2.83 -8.21 -8.18
CA ALA A 114 -4.29 -8.27 -8.02
C ALA A 114 -4.88 -9.51 -8.69
N ILE A 115 -5.87 -10.15 -8.07
CA ILE A 115 -6.45 -11.41 -8.51
C ILE A 115 -7.97 -11.29 -8.49
N ALA A 116 -8.61 -11.63 -9.60
CA ALA A 116 -10.05 -11.83 -9.67
C ALA A 116 -10.36 -13.09 -10.50
N GLY A 117 -10.96 -14.10 -9.87
CA GLY A 117 -11.23 -15.38 -10.51
C GLY A 117 -9.97 -16.04 -11.08
N ASP A 118 -9.94 -16.23 -12.40
CA ASP A 118 -8.86 -16.84 -13.15
C ASP A 118 -7.91 -15.80 -13.80
N ARG A 119 -7.92 -14.55 -13.31
CA ARG A 119 -7.09 -13.44 -13.78
C ARG A 119 -6.19 -12.94 -12.65
N LEU A 120 -4.89 -13.24 -12.73
CA LEU A 120 -3.83 -12.65 -11.90
C LEU A 120 -3.18 -11.51 -12.67
N VAL A 121 -3.07 -10.34 -12.09
CA VAL A 121 -2.52 -9.15 -12.75
C VAL A 121 -1.28 -8.65 -12.01
N ILE A 122 -0.19 -8.47 -12.76
CA ILE A 122 1.08 -7.92 -12.27
C ILE A 122 1.43 -6.62 -13.00
N PHE A 123 2.07 -5.68 -12.29
CA PHE A 123 2.46 -4.38 -12.83
C PHE A 123 3.89 -4.03 -12.44
N HIS A 124 4.74 -3.75 -13.43
CA HIS A 124 6.19 -3.60 -13.24
C HIS A 124 6.84 -2.81 -14.38
N ALA A 125 8.05 -2.30 -14.18
CA ALA A 125 8.85 -1.67 -15.22
C ALA A 125 9.76 -2.70 -15.90
N LEU A 126 9.46 -3.04 -17.15
CA LEU A 126 10.18 -4.01 -17.97
C LEU A 126 10.69 -3.32 -19.24
N ASP A 127 11.98 -3.42 -19.51
CA ASP A 127 12.61 -2.94 -20.75
C ASP A 127 12.27 -1.46 -21.10
N GLY A 128 12.32 -0.58 -20.09
CA GLY A 128 12.00 0.85 -20.25
C GLY A 128 10.50 1.14 -20.43
N ARG A 129 9.63 0.22 -20.01
CA ARG A 129 8.17 0.32 -20.13
C ARG A 129 7.47 -0.08 -18.85
N GLU A 130 6.50 0.70 -18.39
CA GLU A 130 5.56 0.20 -17.38
C GLU A 130 4.61 -0.78 -18.07
N THR A 131 4.62 -2.02 -17.58
CA THR A 131 3.99 -3.18 -18.21
C THR A 131 3.01 -3.82 -17.24
N LEU A 132 1.78 -3.95 -17.70
CA LEU A 132 0.67 -4.67 -17.05
C LEU A 132 0.49 -6.01 -17.75
N GLU A 133 0.56 -7.11 -17.02
CA GLU A 133 0.34 -8.45 -17.58
C GLU A 133 -0.77 -9.16 -16.83
N CYS A 134 -1.63 -9.86 -17.57
CA CYS A 134 -2.62 -10.73 -16.98
C CYS A 134 -2.27 -12.19 -17.23
N LEU A 135 -2.17 -12.96 -16.16
CA LEU A 135 -1.72 -14.34 -16.10
C LEU A 135 -2.83 -15.23 -15.53
N HIS A 136 -2.79 -16.51 -15.86
CA HIS A 136 -3.62 -17.53 -15.24
C HIS A 136 -3.02 -17.93 -13.88
N PRO A 137 -3.75 -17.78 -12.75
CA PRO A 137 -3.22 -17.98 -11.40
C PRO A 137 -2.58 -19.36 -11.15
N GLU A 138 -3.13 -20.43 -11.74
CA GLU A 138 -2.61 -21.80 -11.53
C GLU A 138 -1.51 -22.24 -12.52
N THR A 139 -1.30 -21.52 -13.62
CA THR A 139 -0.37 -21.97 -14.69
C THR A 139 0.68 -20.94 -15.04
N GLY A 140 0.50 -19.68 -14.63
CA GLY A 140 1.37 -18.56 -14.99
C GLY A 140 1.29 -18.15 -16.46
N ARG A 141 0.52 -18.85 -17.30
CA ARG A 141 0.34 -18.53 -18.73
C ARG A 141 -0.34 -17.17 -18.88
N ARG A 142 0.10 -16.38 -19.85
CA ARG A 142 -0.34 -15.00 -20.08
C ARG A 142 -1.55 -14.94 -21.00
N TYR A 143 -2.59 -14.24 -20.58
CA TYR A 143 -3.74 -13.86 -21.41
C TYR A 143 -3.39 -12.68 -22.31
N TRP A 144 -2.87 -11.60 -21.71
CA TRP A 144 -2.56 -10.36 -22.42
C TRP A 144 -1.46 -9.57 -21.70
N SER A 145 -0.86 -8.62 -22.43
CA SER A 145 0.09 -7.64 -21.89
C SER A 145 -0.20 -6.27 -22.50
N GLN A 146 -0.15 -5.23 -21.68
CA GLN A 146 -0.22 -3.83 -22.09
C GLN A 146 0.95 -3.07 -21.51
N SER A 147 1.49 -2.11 -22.25
CA SER A 147 2.60 -1.31 -21.76
C SER A 147 2.65 0.08 -22.38
N TYR A 148 3.33 0.99 -21.71
CA TYR A 148 3.68 2.32 -22.22
C TYR A 148 5.12 2.67 -21.81
N PRO A 149 5.81 3.51 -22.61
CA PRO A 149 7.18 3.89 -22.29
C PRO A 149 7.24 4.66 -20.97
N ILE A 150 8.31 4.46 -20.22
CA ILE A 150 8.60 5.19 -18.99
C ILE A 150 10.00 5.80 -19.06
N SER A 151 10.13 7.03 -18.56
CA SER A 151 11.40 7.68 -18.28
C SER A 151 11.34 8.19 -16.84
N TYR A 152 11.98 7.47 -15.93
CA TYR A 152 11.99 7.78 -14.50
C TYR A 152 13.30 7.27 -13.88
N GLU A 153 13.81 8.04 -12.93
CA GLU A 153 14.95 7.68 -12.10
C GLU A 153 14.61 7.98 -10.63
N ASP A 154 14.74 6.97 -9.78
CA ASP A 154 14.59 7.09 -8.35
C ASP A 154 15.69 7.97 -7.75
N ARG A 155 15.31 8.93 -6.89
CA ARG A 155 16.28 9.90 -6.35
C ARG A 155 17.16 9.35 -5.24
N LEU A 156 16.84 8.17 -4.71
CA LEU A 156 17.54 7.53 -3.60
C LEU A 156 18.16 6.17 -3.98
N GLY A 157 18.12 5.80 -5.26
CA GLY A 157 18.80 4.61 -5.80
C GLY A 157 18.00 3.30 -5.68
N TYR A 158 16.70 3.37 -5.45
CA TYR A 158 15.81 2.19 -5.49
C TYR A 158 15.32 1.89 -6.92
N ALA A 159 14.54 0.81 -7.10
CA ALA A 159 14.04 0.40 -8.42
C ALA A 159 13.26 1.51 -9.13
N ASN A 160 13.30 1.61 -10.45
CA ASN A 160 12.62 2.63 -11.26
C ASN A 160 11.19 2.24 -11.68
N GLY A 161 10.60 1.23 -11.04
CA GLY A 161 9.27 0.73 -11.35
C GLY A 161 8.13 1.26 -10.47
N PRO A 162 6.90 0.82 -10.71
CA PRO A 162 5.74 1.20 -9.90
C PRO A 162 5.86 0.72 -8.45
N ARG A 163 5.35 1.54 -7.53
CA ARG A 163 5.17 1.19 -6.09
C ARG A 163 3.72 0.82 -5.80
N GLY A 164 2.77 1.50 -6.43
CA GLY A 164 1.34 1.18 -6.37
C GLY A 164 0.98 -0.03 -7.23
N GLY A 165 0.21 -0.97 -6.68
CA GLY A 165 -0.22 -2.18 -7.39
C GLY A 165 -1.43 -1.96 -8.29
N PRO A 166 -1.75 -2.93 -9.17
CA PRO A 166 -3.02 -2.95 -9.89
C PRO A 166 -4.20 -3.10 -8.92
N VAL A 167 -5.36 -2.58 -9.33
CA VAL A 167 -6.64 -2.70 -8.61
C VAL A 167 -7.66 -3.29 -9.58
N VAL A 168 -8.32 -4.37 -9.16
CA VAL A 168 -9.33 -5.06 -9.97
C VAL A 168 -10.71 -4.90 -9.34
N ALA A 169 -11.64 -4.31 -10.08
CA ALA A 169 -13.05 -4.22 -9.72
C ALA A 169 -13.88 -3.99 -10.97
N GLU A 170 -15.15 -4.42 -10.97
CA GLU A 170 -16.12 -4.11 -12.03
C GLU A 170 -15.61 -4.46 -13.46
N ASN A 171 -14.88 -5.58 -13.59
CA ASN A 171 -14.23 -6.02 -14.83
C ASN A 171 -13.22 -5.01 -15.43
N ARG A 172 -12.62 -4.18 -14.57
CA ARG A 172 -11.56 -3.24 -14.88
C ARG A 172 -10.33 -3.51 -14.05
N VAL A 173 -9.18 -3.20 -14.63
CA VAL A 173 -7.91 -3.07 -13.95
C VAL A 173 -7.52 -1.60 -14.00
N VAL A 174 -7.26 -0.99 -12.85
CA VAL A 174 -6.69 0.35 -12.76
C VAL A 174 -5.28 0.29 -12.21
N THR A 175 -4.39 1.07 -12.81
CA THR A 175 -3.01 1.30 -12.34
C THR A 175 -2.70 2.78 -12.30
N LEU A 176 -1.88 3.18 -11.34
CA LEU A 176 -1.23 4.48 -11.29
C LEU A 176 0.29 4.25 -11.32
N GLY A 177 0.90 4.60 -12.46
CA GLY A 177 2.33 4.41 -12.70
C GLY A 177 3.21 5.32 -11.84
N VAL A 178 4.50 5.01 -11.75
CA VAL A 178 5.48 5.77 -10.96
C VAL A 178 5.64 7.22 -11.46
N THR A 179 5.30 7.49 -12.73
CA THR A 179 5.25 8.84 -13.33
C THR A 179 3.84 9.46 -13.32
N SER A 180 2.92 8.94 -12.52
CA SER A 180 1.53 9.40 -12.40
C SER A 180 0.65 9.18 -13.65
N VAL A 181 0.98 8.18 -14.47
CA VAL A 181 0.10 7.73 -15.56
C VAL A 181 -1.03 6.87 -14.99
N LEU A 182 -2.26 7.36 -15.06
CA LEU A 182 -3.46 6.66 -14.60
C LEU A 182 -4.11 5.93 -15.77
N SER A 183 -4.22 4.61 -15.70
CA SER A 183 -4.79 3.79 -16.78
C SER A 183 -5.96 2.95 -16.30
N CYS A 184 -6.97 2.79 -17.15
CA CYS A 184 -8.04 1.81 -16.98
C CYS A 184 -8.03 0.83 -18.15
N THR A 185 -7.93 -0.45 -17.82
CA THR A 185 -7.83 -1.55 -18.79
C THR A 185 -8.97 -2.52 -18.53
N ASP A 186 -9.57 -3.07 -19.58
CA ASP A 186 -10.52 -4.16 -19.45
C ASP A 186 -9.81 -5.44 -18.96
N LEU A 187 -10.33 -6.05 -17.90
CA LEU A 187 -9.71 -7.21 -17.25
C LEU A 187 -9.61 -8.43 -18.19
N VAL A 188 -10.61 -8.62 -19.05
CA VAL A 188 -10.75 -9.83 -19.86
C VAL A 188 -9.91 -9.74 -21.13
N SER A 189 -10.07 -8.67 -21.89
CA SER A 189 -9.43 -8.47 -23.18
C SER A 189 -8.05 -7.84 -23.11
N GLY A 190 -7.74 -7.13 -22.02
CA GLY A 190 -6.54 -6.30 -21.92
C GLY A 190 -6.63 -5.02 -22.76
N GLN A 191 -7.79 -4.65 -23.28
CA GLN A 191 -7.96 -3.39 -24.02
C GLN A 191 -7.85 -2.21 -23.06
N VAL A 192 -7.01 -1.22 -23.38
CA VAL A 192 -6.99 0.06 -22.66
C VAL A 192 -8.28 0.81 -22.97
N VAL A 193 -9.07 1.10 -21.93
CA VAL A 193 -10.34 1.84 -22.03
C VAL A 193 -10.05 3.34 -22.08
N TRP A 194 -9.17 3.82 -21.22
CA TRP A 194 -8.70 5.21 -21.21
C TRP A 194 -7.36 5.29 -20.47
N ARG A 195 -6.60 6.36 -20.70
CA ARG A 195 -5.34 6.66 -20.02
C ARG A 195 -5.17 8.17 -19.84
N ARG A 196 -4.59 8.59 -18.71
CA ARG A 196 -4.33 9.98 -18.33
C ARG A 196 -2.89 10.16 -17.87
N ASP A 197 -2.34 11.35 -18.09
CA ASP A 197 -1.04 11.77 -17.58
C ASP A 197 -1.27 12.81 -16.48
N LEU A 198 -1.41 12.35 -15.24
CA LEU A 198 -1.77 13.24 -14.14
C LEU A 198 -0.64 14.22 -13.81
N ALA A 199 0.62 13.86 -14.13
CA ALA A 199 1.75 14.77 -13.93
C ALA A 199 1.64 16.00 -14.83
N ALA A 200 1.36 15.80 -16.12
CA ALA A 200 1.13 16.89 -17.05
C ALA A 200 -0.16 17.67 -16.74
N GLU A 201 -1.25 16.96 -16.44
CA GLU A 201 -2.58 17.53 -16.25
C GLU A 201 -2.72 18.35 -14.97
N PHE A 202 -2.12 17.87 -13.87
CA PHE A 202 -2.31 18.42 -12.52
C PHE A 202 -1.01 18.91 -11.87
N GLN A 203 0.08 19.02 -12.64
CA GLN A 203 1.39 19.47 -12.16
C GLN A 203 1.88 18.61 -10.99
N VAL A 204 1.73 17.29 -11.08
CA VAL A 204 2.26 16.37 -10.06
C VAL A 204 3.79 16.37 -10.17
N PRO A 205 4.52 16.71 -9.09
CA PRO A 205 5.97 16.70 -9.12
C PRO A 205 6.51 15.27 -9.25
N GLN A 206 7.71 15.12 -9.82
CA GLN A 206 8.47 13.89 -9.62
C GLN A 206 8.87 13.79 -8.14
N GLU A 207 8.24 12.88 -7.40
CA GLU A 207 8.55 12.56 -6.01
C GLU A 207 9.86 11.75 -5.90
N PHE A 208 10.43 11.64 -4.70
CA PHE A 208 11.75 11.02 -4.47
C PHE A 208 11.75 9.51 -4.71
N PHE A 209 10.62 8.84 -4.44
CA PHE A 209 10.34 7.49 -4.93
C PHE A 209 9.21 7.47 -5.98
N GLY A 210 8.94 8.59 -6.66
CA GLY A 210 7.86 8.67 -7.64
C GLY A 210 6.47 8.47 -7.02
N HIS A 211 5.44 8.30 -7.85
CA HIS A 211 4.09 8.05 -7.36
C HIS A 211 3.95 6.60 -6.89
N GLY A 212 3.28 6.40 -5.75
CA GLY A 212 3.18 5.07 -5.14
C GLY A 212 1.87 4.72 -4.45
N SER A 213 0.88 5.61 -4.41
CA SER A 213 -0.42 5.28 -3.81
C SER A 213 -1.19 4.33 -4.72
N THR A 214 -1.66 3.21 -4.16
CA THR A 214 -2.58 2.31 -4.87
C THR A 214 -3.99 2.92 -4.87
N PRO A 215 -4.64 3.15 -6.03
CA PRO A 215 -5.97 3.75 -6.08
C PRO A 215 -7.05 2.90 -5.41
N LEU A 216 -8.25 3.47 -5.27
CA LEU A 216 -9.43 2.76 -4.76
C LEU A 216 -10.58 2.82 -5.77
N ILE A 217 -11.13 1.67 -6.14
CA ILE A 217 -12.36 1.56 -6.95
C ILE A 217 -13.53 1.23 -6.03
N ARG A 218 -14.64 1.97 -6.17
CA ARG A 218 -15.92 1.65 -5.54
C ARG A 218 -17.06 2.29 -6.32
N ASP A 219 -18.10 1.51 -6.61
CA ASP A 219 -19.37 1.97 -7.18
C ASP A 219 -19.18 2.86 -8.44
N GLY A 220 -18.35 2.39 -9.38
CA GLY A 220 -18.04 3.11 -10.62
C GLY A 220 -17.15 4.34 -10.44
N ARG A 221 -16.62 4.59 -9.24
CA ARG A 221 -15.69 5.70 -8.95
C ARG A 221 -14.31 5.20 -8.62
N LEU A 222 -13.33 6.01 -8.97
CA LEU A 222 -11.90 5.79 -8.75
C LEU A 222 -11.33 6.94 -7.92
N TYR A 223 -10.89 6.65 -6.70
CA TYR A 223 -10.31 7.62 -5.77
C TYR A 223 -8.79 7.54 -5.80
N VAL A 224 -8.14 8.70 -5.97
CA VAL A 224 -6.69 8.83 -6.15
C VAL A 224 -6.14 9.94 -5.27
N ASN A 225 -5.06 9.67 -4.52
CA ASN A 225 -4.22 10.73 -3.95
C ASN A 225 -3.29 11.26 -5.05
N VAL A 226 -3.73 12.30 -5.74
CA VAL A 226 -3.06 12.85 -6.93
C VAL A 226 -1.79 13.61 -6.57
N GLY A 227 -1.84 14.49 -5.56
CA GLY A 227 -0.66 15.25 -5.11
C GLY A 227 -0.22 16.40 -6.03
N GLY A 228 -1.10 16.86 -6.92
CA GLY A 228 -0.84 17.95 -7.85
C GLY A 228 -0.58 19.30 -7.18
N LYS A 229 0.09 20.20 -7.90
CA LYS A 229 0.50 21.52 -7.40
C LYS A 229 -0.09 22.65 -8.26
N GLY A 230 -0.10 23.86 -7.69
CA GLY A 230 -0.57 25.05 -8.42
C GLY A 230 0.43 25.57 -9.46
N GLU A 231 1.69 25.16 -9.35
CA GLU A 231 2.78 25.56 -10.24
C GLU A 231 3.59 24.35 -10.70
N LYS A 232 4.11 24.41 -11.93
CA LYS A 232 4.95 23.37 -12.52
C LYS A 232 6.26 23.22 -11.75
N ILE A 233 6.59 21.97 -11.42
CA ILE A 233 7.85 21.58 -10.78
C ILE A 233 8.60 20.64 -11.72
N ASP A 234 9.68 21.13 -12.35
CA ASP A 234 10.41 20.37 -13.38
C ASP A 234 11.88 20.10 -13.06
N GLY A 235 12.32 20.41 -11.84
CA GLY A 235 13.66 20.11 -11.35
C GLY A 235 14.70 21.15 -11.73
N THR A 236 14.29 22.23 -12.41
CA THR A 236 15.17 23.36 -12.74
C THR A 236 15.24 24.40 -11.61
N GLU A 237 14.38 24.27 -10.61
CA GLU A 237 14.27 25.21 -9.49
C GLU A 237 15.45 25.12 -8.52
N ASP A 238 15.82 26.27 -7.95
CA ASP A 238 16.61 26.25 -6.72
C ASP A 238 15.78 25.76 -5.52
N ARG A 239 16.45 25.50 -4.39
CA ARG A 239 15.80 24.98 -3.19
C ARG A 239 14.64 25.87 -2.70
N ARG A 240 14.79 27.19 -2.73
CA ARG A 240 13.81 28.13 -2.19
C ARG A 240 12.59 28.22 -3.11
N GLU A 241 12.83 28.27 -4.42
CA GLU A 241 11.76 28.23 -5.41
C GLU A 241 10.99 26.91 -5.34
N ARG A 242 11.70 25.77 -5.25
CA ARG A 242 11.07 24.45 -5.10
C ARG A 242 10.20 24.38 -3.85
N ALA A 243 10.70 24.83 -2.70
CA ALA A 243 9.92 24.88 -1.46
C ALA A 243 8.64 25.71 -1.62
N ARG A 244 8.73 26.90 -2.24
CA ARG A 244 7.57 27.76 -2.53
C ARG A 244 6.56 27.04 -3.44
N LYS A 245 7.01 26.40 -4.54
CA LYS A 245 6.13 25.70 -5.48
C LYS A 245 5.45 24.49 -4.84
N LEU A 246 6.17 23.72 -4.02
CA LEU A 246 5.62 22.58 -3.29
C LEU A 246 4.52 22.99 -2.30
N ALA A 247 4.55 24.23 -1.79
CA ALA A 247 3.52 24.79 -0.93
C ALA A 247 2.29 25.33 -1.69
N THR A 248 2.30 25.34 -3.04
CA THR A 248 1.16 25.83 -3.81
C THR A 248 0.02 24.80 -3.82
N PRO A 249 -1.23 25.20 -3.49
CA PRO A 249 -2.34 24.26 -3.51
C PRO A 249 -2.72 23.82 -4.93
N GLY A 250 -2.80 22.51 -5.15
CA GLY A 250 -3.24 21.87 -6.39
C GLY A 250 -4.24 20.74 -6.13
N LEU A 251 -4.46 19.85 -7.10
CA LEU A 251 -5.35 18.69 -6.92
C LEU A 251 -4.70 17.66 -6.00
N CYS A 252 -5.07 17.63 -4.72
CA CYS A 252 -4.52 16.71 -3.74
C CYS A 252 -5.18 15.32 -3.83
N VAL A 253 -6.51 15.29 -3.89
CA VAL A 253 -7.32 14.06 -4.01
C VAL A 253 -8.33 14.26 -5.13
N GLY A 254 -8.49 13.27 -6.00
CA GLY A 254 -9.50 13.28 -7.07
C GLY A 254 -10.35 12.02 -7.05
N ALA A 255 -11.64 12.18 -7.37
CA ALA A 255 -12.48 11.06 -7.78
C ALA A 255 -12.72 11.13 -9.29
N PHE A 256 -12.44 10.04 -9.98
CA PHE A 256 -12.62 9.90 -11.41
C PHE A 256 -13.73 8.87 -11.69
N ASP A 257 -14.45 9.06 -12.78
CA ASP A 257 -15.39 8.07 -13.29
C ASP A 257 -14.62 6.87 -13.86
N LEU A 258 -14.93 5.66 -13.40
CA LEU A 258 -14.20 4.45 -13.79
C LEU A 258 -14.35 4.14 -15.28
N GLY A 259 -15.52 4.42 -15.86
CA GLY A 259 -15.83 4.10 -17.25
C GLY A 259 -15.22 5.08 -18.26
N THR A 260 -15.07 6.34 -17.88
CA THR A 260 -14.71 7.43 -18.78
C THR A 260 -13.42 8.15 -18.42
N GLY A 261 -12.89 7.95 -17.22
CA GLY A 261 -11.69 8.63 -16.73
C GLY A 261 -11.89 10.12 -16.45
N LYS A 262 -13.12 10.63 -16.51
CA LYS A 262 -13.43 12.04 -16.22
C LYS A 262 -13.32 12.33 -14.73
N LEU A 263 -12.75 13.48 -14.38
CA LEU A 263 -12.76 13.96 -13.01
C LEU A 263 -14.20 14.31 -12.59
N ILE A 264 -14.69 13.69 -11.53
CA ILE A 264 -16.01 13.92 -10.94
C ILE A 264 -15.93 15.08 -9.94
N TRP A 265 -14.96 15.00 -9.04
CA TRP A 265 -14.67 16.03 -8.05
C TRP A 265 -13.19 16.01 -7.67
N GLY A 266 -12.70 17.13 -7.12
CA GLY A 266 -11.33 17.27 -6.67
C GLY A 266 -11.22 18.09 -5.39
N VAL A 267 -10.30 17.68 -4.52
CA VAL A 267 -9.92 18.39 -3.30
C VAL A 267 -8.66 19.20 -3.58
N LYS A 268 -8.78 20.53 -3.48
CA LYS A 268 -7.64 21.44 -3.57
C LYS A 268 -6.95 21.55 -2.22
N ASP A 269 -5.68 21.17 -2.15
CA ASP A 269 -4.87 21.26 -0.92
C ASP A 269 -3.39 21.46 -1.28
N GLU A 270 -2.59 21.91 -0.32
CA GLU A 270 -1.13 21.98 -0.42
C GLU A 270 -0.47 20.60 -0.22
N TRP A 271 -1.15 19.65 0.43
CA TRP A 271 -0.61 18.32 0.71
C TRP A 271 -0.38 17.52 -0.59
N GLY A 272 0.83 16.98 -0.72
CA GLY A 272 1.24 16.14 -1.86
C GLY A 272 0.71 14.70 -1.77
N SER A 273 1.10 13.89 -2.75
CA SER A 273 0.82 12.45 -2.76
C SER A 273 1.77 11.71 -1.83
N SER A 274 1.24 10.70 -1.14
CA SER A 274 2.05 9.70 -0.43
C SER A 274 1.81 8.29 -0.97
N TYR A 275 2.13 7.27 -0.18
CA TYR A 275 2.22 5.87 -0.64
C TYR A 275 1.11 4.99 -0.05
N ALA A 276 0.48 5.43 1.04
CA ALA A 276 -0.69 4.80 1.63
C ALA A 276 -1.85 4.75 0.61
N ALA A 277 -2.56 3.63 0.56
CA ALA A 277 -3.74 3.50 -0.27
C ALA A 277 -4.94 4.22 0.38
N PRO A 278 -5.82 4.89 -0.39
CA PRO A 278 -7.10 5.35 0.13
C PRO A 278 -7.97 4.16 0.56
N ILE A 279 -8.71 4.33 1.66
CA ILE A 279 -9.71 3.36 2.12
C ILE A 279 -11.07 4.02 2.26
N LEU A 280 -12.12 3.22 2.04
CA LEU A 280 -13.49 3.61 2.32
C LEU A 280 -13.96 2.89 3.58
N THR A 281 -14.53 3.64 4.51
CA THR A 281 -15.00 3.11 5.79
C THR A 281 -16.28 3.76 6.26
N THR A 282 -16.89 3.23 7.31
CA THR A 282 -18.03 3.84 8.00
C THR A 282 -17.59 4.45 9.33
N LEU A 283 -17.80 5.75 9.50
CA LEU A 283 -17.63 6.48 10.76
C LEU A 283 -18.97 7.15 11.11
N HIS A 284 -19.49 6.88 12.30
CA HIS A 284 -20.80 7.34 12.77
C HIS A 284 -21.94 7.04 11.78
N GLY A 285 -21.94 5.84 11.21
CA GLY A 285 -22.95 5.39 10.25
C GLY A 285 -22.84 6.04 8.86
N GLN A 286 -21.83 6.87 8.62
CA GLN A 286 -21.62 7.56 7.36
C GLN A 286 -20.38 7.04 6.65
N GLN A 287 -20.47 6.87 5.33
CA GLN A 287 -19.32 6.49 4.52
C GLN A 287 -18.30 7.63 4.46
N ARG A 288 -17.03 7.31 4.64
CA ARG A 288 -15.89 8.24 4.65
C ARG A 288 -14.74 7.66 3.85
N LEU A 289 -14.19 8.49 2.98
CA LEU A 289 -12.94 8.21 2.29
C LEU A 289 -11.79 8.76 3.14
N LEU A 290 -10.86 7.90 3.51
CA LEU A 290 -9.66 8.29 4.26
C LEU A 290 -8.45 8.28 3.32
N VAL A 291 -7.72 9.39 3.29
CA VAL A 291 -6.50 9.55 2.48
C VAL A 291 -5.38 10.06 3.37
N PHE A 292 -4.33 9.26 3.52
CA PHE A 292 -3.15 9.67 4.28
C PHE A 292 -2.14 10.34 3.35
N ALA A 293 -2.34 11.64 3.15
CA ALA A 293 -1.57 12.45 2.22
C ALA A 293 -0.31 13.02 2.88
N GLY A 294 0.63 13.43 2.04
CA GLY A 294 1.92 13.96 2.46
C GLY A 294 2.98 13.55 1.46
N GLY A 295 3.72 14.51 0.91
CA GLY A 295 4.80 14.24 -0.03
C GLY A 295 5.98 15.11 0.30
N GLU A 296 6.76 15.49 -0.70
CA GLU A 296 7.79 16.50 -0.50
C GLU A 296 7.22 17.86 -0.13
N SER A 297 7.74 18.44 0.95
CA SER A 297 7.31 19.76 1.45
C SER A 297 8.33 20.37 2.41
N ASP A 298 8.58 21.68 2.29
CA ASP A 298 9.45 22.46 3.19
C ASP A 298 8.75 23.80 3.52
N PRO A 299 8.19 23.99 4.74
CA PRO A 299 8.17 23.03 5.85
C PRO A 299 7.31 21.79 5.55
N ALA A 300 7.54 20.70 6.30
CA ALA A 300 6.81 19.45 6.09
C ALA A 300 5.32 19.62 6.41
N THR A 301 4.45 19.28 5.45
CA THR A 301 2.98 19.32 5.61
C THR A 301 2.33 18.04 5.11
N GLY A 302 1.30 17.58 5.80
CA GLY A 302 0.57 16.35 5.46
C GLY A 302 -0.18 15.80 6.66
N GLY A 303 -0.94 14.74 6.45
CA GLY A 303 -1.82 14.20 7.46
C GLY A 303 -2.98 13.39 6.89
N LEU A 304 -3.93 13.07 7.75
CA LEU A 304 -5.10 12.29 7.40
C LEU A 304 -6.23 13.22 6.94
N LEU A 305 -6.67 13.05 5.70
CA LEU A 305 -7.90 13.63 5.19
C LEU A 305 -9.06 12.65 5.42
N CYS A 306 -10.16 13.14 5.96
CA CYS A 306 -11.44 12.47 6.01
C CYS A 306 -12.42 13.21 5.09
N LEU A 307 -12.87 12.54 4.04
CA LEU A 307 -13.64 13.13 2.96
C LEU A 307 -15.00 12.45 2.84
N ASP A 308 -16.00 13.21 2.38
CA ASP A 308 -17.22 12.65 1.85
C ASP A 308 -16.92 12.02 0.47
N PRO A 309 -17.16 10.71 0.28
CA PRO A 309 -16.82 10.03 -0.97
C PRO A 309 -17.69 10.45 -2.17
N ILE A 310 -18.83 11.11 -1.93
CA ILE A 310 -19.78 11.48 -2.98
C ILE A 310 -19.33 12.74 -3.71
N ASP A 311 -18.92 13.76 -2.98
CA ASP A 311 -18.64 15.10 -3.51
C ASP A 311 -17.23 15.63 -3.17
N GLY A 312 -16.44 14.87 -2.41
CA GLY A 312 -15.09 15.26 -2.01
C GLY A 312 -15.05 16.30 -0.89
N ARG A 313 -16.18 16.65 -0.27
CA ARG A 313 -16.20 17.61 0.84
C ARG A 313 -15.27 17.13 1.95
N VAL A 314 -14.37 18.01 2.38
CA VAL A 314 -13.48 17.74 3.51
C VAL A 314 -14.31 17.76 4.79
N VAL A 315 -14.43 16.59 5.43
CA VAL A 315 -15.09 16.44 6.74
C VAL A 315 -14.11 16.79 7.85
N ASP A 316 -12.86 16.33 7.73
CA ASP A 316 -11.77 16.69 8.63
C ASP A 316 -10.42 16.65 7.91
N ARG A 317 -9.50 17.46 8.41
CA ARG A 317 -8.11 17.56 7.96
C ARG A 317 -7.23 17.54 9.20
N PHE A 318 -6.65 16.38 9.51
CA PHE A 318 -5.84 16.18 10.72
C PHE A 318 -4.34 16.19 10.37
N PRO A 319 -3.61 17.29 10.63
CA PRO A 319 -2.19 17.40 10.28
C PRO A 319 -1.35 16.51 11.21
N TRP A 320 -0.80 15.44 10.66
CA TRP A 320 0.05 14.52 11.41
C TRP A 320 0.95 13.73 10.46
N ARG A 321 2.25 14.04 10.47
CA ARG A 321 3.30 13.34 9.72
C ARG A 321 4.66 13.63 10.34
N ALA A 322 5.69 12.93 9.90
CA ALA A 322 7.06 13.26 10.28
C ALA A 322 7.52 14.63 9.72
N ASP A 323 8.27 15.39 10.53
CA ASP A 323 8.89 16.68 10.16
C ASP A 323 10.17 16.46 9.33
N MET A 324 10.01 15.88 8.14
CA MET A 324 11.10 15.61 7.21
C MET A 324 10.67 15.97 5.78
N TYR A 325 11.58 16.62 5.05
CA TYR A 325 11.34 17.04 3.66
C TYR A 325 10.87 15.88 2.77
N THR A 326 11.59 14.75 2.81
CA THR A 326 11.29 13.51 2.09
C THR A 326 10.69 12.46 3.04
N SER A 327 9.62 12.80 3.76
CA SER A 327 8.91 11.80 4.58
C SER A 327 7.83 11.09 3.77
N VAL A 328 7.61 9.82 4.10
CA VAL A 328 6.59 8.96 3.49
C VAL A 328 5.52 8.61 4.50
N ASN A 329 4.27 8.65 4.05
CA ASN A 329 3.13 8.03 4.70
C ASN A 329 2.75 6.80 3.85
N ALA A 330 3.28 5.63 4.18
CA ALA A 330 3.09 4.39 3.40
C ALA A 330 2.13 3.38 4.04
N SER A 331 1.96 3.41 5.36
CA SER A 331 0.97 2.55 6.02
C SER A 331 -0.43 3.07 5.69
N THR A 332 -1.24 2.20 5.12
CA THR A 332 -2.66 2.45 4.85
C THR A 332 -3.39 2.66 6.19
N PRO A 333 -4.31 3.64 6.29
CA PRO A 333 -5.07 3.85 7.52
C PRO A 333 -5.81 2.58 7.97
N LEU A 334 -5.69 2.22 9.25
CA LEU A 334 -6.36 1.07 9.82
C LEU A 334 -7.59 1.53 10.61
N VAL A 335 -8.75 0.96 10.33
CA VAL A 335 -9.99 1.28 11.05
C VAL A 335 -10.20 0.27 12.18
N VAL A 336 -10.61 0.75 13.36
CA VAL A 336 -11.06 -0.10 14.46
C VAL A 336 -12.60 -0.23 14.37
N PRO A 337 -13.13 -1.41 13.98
CA PRO A 337 -14.56 -1.59 13.74
C PRO A 337 -15.39 -1.24 14.97
N GLY A 338 -16.50 -0.53 14.75
CA GLY A 338 -17.47 -0.17 15.79
C GLY A 338 -17.02 0.92 16.78
N LYS A 339 -15.80 1.45 16.66
CA LYS A 339 -15.28 2.50 17.57
C LYS A 339 -15.13 3.88 16.93
N ASN A 340 -15.42 4.02 15.63
CA ASN A 340 -15.16 5.25 14.87
C ASN A 340 -13.70 5.73 14.99
N ARG A 341 -12.77 4.76 15.14
CA ARG A 341 -11.36 5.02 15.35
C ARG A 341 -10.54 4.63 14.14
N VAL A 342 -9.50 5.41 13.89
CA VAL A 342 -8.55 5.23 12.81
C VAL A 342 -7.14 5.33 13.37
N PHE A 343 -6.32 4.34 13.06
CA PHE A 343 -4.89 4.33 13.35
C PHE A 343 -4.08 4.67 12.10
N VAL A 344 -3.11 5.57 12.23
CA VAL A 344 -2.12 5.87 11.19
C VAL A 344 -0.71 5.89 11.80
N THR A 345 0.31 5.59 10.99
CA THR A 345 1.69 5.43 11.45
C THR A 345 2.71 5.78 10.36
N THR A 346 3.89 6.24 10.77
CA THR A 346 5.04 6.51 9.90
C THR A 346 6.35 6.45 10.70
N ALA A 347 7.41 5.90 10.09
CA ALA A 347 8.68 5.61 10.75
C ALA A 347 9.76 6.70 10.64
N TYR A 348 9.57 7.74 9.82
CA TYR A 348 10.64 8.70 9.50
C TYR A 348 10.89 9.70 10.63
N PRO A 349 12.16 9.98 10.99
CA PRO A 349 12.49 10.94 12.02
C PRO A 349 12.96 12.30 11.47
N LYS A 350 12.88 13.32 12.35
CA LYS A 350 13.93 14.33 12.50
C LYS A 350 14.33 14.35 13.98
N GLY A 351 15.20 13.42 14.37
CA GLY A 351 15.57 13.14 15.76
C GLY A 351 15.01 11.81 16.28
N ALA A 352 13.68 11.66 16.31
CA ALA A 352 13.00 10.40 16.66
C ALA A 352 11.76 10.20 15.75
N PRO A 353 11.33 8.94 15.50
CA PRO A 353 10.09 8.68 14.78
C PRO A 353 8.88 9.30 15.48
N ILE A 354 7.95 9.87 14.71
CA ILE A 354 6.66 10.30 15.26
C ILE A 354 5.79 9.08 15.67
N GLY A 355 6.00 7.94 15.02
CA GLY A 355 5.44 6.65 15.42
C GLY A 355 4.04 6.40 14.89
N GLY A 356 3.07 6.25 15.78
CA GLY A 356 1.69 5.94 15.46
C GLY A 356 0.71 6.72 16.33
N ILE A 357 -0.44 7.05 15.77
CA ILE A 357 -1.52 7.77 16.46
C ILE A 357 -2.86 7.09 16.22
N MET A 358 -3.63 6.96 17.28
CA MET A 358 -5.02 6.53 17.23
C MET A 358 -5.91 7.76 17.35
N LEU A 359 -6.76 7.94 16.34
CA LEU A 359 -7.74 9.01 16.28
C LEU A 359 -9.14 8.43 16.50
N GLU A 360 -9.99 9.14 17.24
CA GLU A 360 -11.43 8.87 17.33
C GLU A 360 -12.17 10.04 16.69
N TYR A 361 -13.08 9.72 15.76
CA TYR A 361 -13.97 10.71 15.18
C TYR A 361 -15.17 10.90 16.08
N ASP A 362 -15.57 12.14 16.34
CA ASP A 362 -16.85 12.45 16.98
C ASP A 362 -18.01 12.46 15.96
N ALA A 363 -19.24 12.63 16.45
CA ALA A 363 -20.44 12.64 15.60
C ALA A 363 -20.49 13.82 14.62
N ALA A 364 -19.72 14.90 14.88
CA ALA A 364 -19.56 16.02 13.95
C ALA A 364 -18.53 15.70 12.85
N GLY A 365 -17.82 14.57 12.96
CA GLY A 365 -16.79 14.13 12.03
C GLY A 365 -15.42 14.73 12.32
N LYS A 366 -15.18 15.29 13.52
CA LYS A 366 -13.88 15.81 13.91
C LYS A 366 -13.04 14.72 14.57
N ALA A 367 -11.79 14.54 14.13
CA ALA A 367 -10.85 13.64 14.77
C ALA A 367 -10.26 14.24 16.05
N HIS A 368 -10.15 13.41 17.08
CA HIS A 368 -9.45 13.68 18.33
C HIS A 368 -8.44 12.58 18.59
N GLU A 369 -7.27 12.96 19.12
CA GLU A 369 -6.29 11.98 19.56
C GLU A 369 -6.81 11.19 20.76
N VAL A 370 -6.72 9.86 20.67
CA VAL A 370 -6.97 8.94 21.80
C VAL A 370 -5.65 8.63 22.49
N TRP A 371 -4.64 8.26 21.70
CA TRP A 371 -3.28 7.99 22.16
C TRP A 371 -2.31 8.07 20.98
N GLN A 372 -1.04 8.28 21.32
CA GLN A 372 0.08 8.27 20.37
C GLN A 372 1.26 7.50 20.97
N SER A 373 2.10 6.93 20.11
CA SER A 373 3.27 6.15 20.50
C SER A 373 4.39 6.31 19.49
N ASN A 374 5.56 6.76 19.93
CA ASN A 374 6.78 6.80 19.11
C ASN A 374 7.46 5.43 18.97
N ARG A 375 6.86 4.37 19.52
CA ARG A 375 7.37 2.98 19.51
C ARG A 375 6.50 2.03 18.67
N LEU A 376 5.63 2.61 17.83
CA LEU A 376 4.79 1.90 16.86
C LEU A 376 4.84 2.65 15.52
N ALA A 377 6.01 2.61 14.89
CA ALA A 377 6.41 3.35 13.72
C ALA A 377 6.63 2.37 12.55
N CYS A 378 5.61 2.17 11.72
CA CYS A 378 5.74 1.32 10.54
C CYS A 378 6.36 2.12 9.38
N HIS A 379 7.35 1.52 8.71
CA HIS A 379 7.98 2.11 7.54
C HIS A 379 7.04 2.03 6.33
N TRP A 380 7.05 0.90 5.61
CA TRP A 380 6.09 0.60 4.53
C TRP A 380 5.08 -0.50 4.90
N MET A 381 5.26 -1.14 6.05
CA MET A 381 4.46 -2.25 6.54
C MET A 381 3.10 -1.76 7.08
N ASN A 382 2.12 -2.66 7.13
CA ASN A 382 0.78 -2.36 7.67
C ASN A 382 0.52 -3.19 8.94
N PRO A 383 0.02 -2.58 10.03
CA PRO A 383 -0.42 -3.33 11.21
C PRO A 383 -1.62 -4.23 10.92
N LEU A 384 -1.74 -5.31 11.68
CA LEU A 384 -2.96 -6.11 11.78
C LEU A 384 -3.72 -5.76 13.06
N LEU A 385 -5.05 -5.72 12.99
CA LEU A 385 -5.92 -5.65 14.17
C LEU A 385 -6.52 -7.02 14.44
N ILE A 386 -6.08 -7.68 15.51
CA ILE A 386 -6.57 -9.00 15.92
C ILE A 386 -7.04 -8.89 17.37
N GLU A 387 -8.32 -9.20 17.61
CA GLU A 387 -8.91 -9.26 18.96
C GLU A 387 -8.60 -8.03 19.85
N GLY A 388 -8.72 -6.83 19.27
CA GLY A 388 -8.50 -5.56 19.98
C GLY A 388 -7.04 -5.16 20.18
N HIS A 389 -6.09 -5.87 19.56
CA HIS A 389 -4.66 -5.58 19.62
C HIS A 389 -4.10 -5.34 18.24
N LEU A 390 -3.19 -4.37 18.14
CA LEU A 390 -2.40 -4.08 16.95
C LEU A 390 -1.15 -4.95 16.98
N TYR A 391 -0.88 -5.63 15.88
CA TYR A 391 0.36 -6.37 15.63
C TYR A 391 1.07 -5.75 14.44
N ALA A 392 2.29 -5.29 14.63
CA ALA A 392 3.00 -4.52 13.62
C ALA A 392 4.49 -4.80 13.64
N ILE A 393 5.16 -4.43 12.55
CA ILE A 393 6.62 -4.30 12.55
C ILE A 393 6.96 -2.83 12.78
N ASP A 394 7.56 -2.54 13.93
CA ASP A 394 8.08 -1.22 14.28
C ASP A 394 9.53 -1.09 13.80
N GLY A 395 9.87 0.01 13.11
CA GLY A 395 11.25 0.33 12.72
C GLY A 395 11.39 0.79 11.27
N GLU A 396 12.21 1.83 11.06
CA GLU A 396 12.57 2.37 9.74
C GLU A 396 13.61 1.50 9.02
N THR A 397 14.65 1.08 9.76
CA THR A 397 15.79 0.32 9.23
C THR A 397 15.70 -1.16 9.59
N GLU A 398 16.39 -2.01 8.82
CA GLU A 398 16.46 -3.45 9.05
C GLU A 398 16.89 -3.79 10.49
N ALA A 399 17.95 -3.15 10.99
CA ALA A 399 18.48 -3.40 12.34
C ALA A 399 17.57 -2.88 13.47
N ALA A 400 16.66 -1.94 13.19
CA ALA A 400 15.71 -1.41 14.16
C ALA A 400 14.37 -2.16 14.14
N ALA A 401 14.13 -3.01 13.13
CA ALA A 401 12.85 -3.66 12.93
C ALA A 401 12.54 -4.68 14.04
N GLN A 402 11.36 -4.57 14.65
CA GLN A 402 10.89 -5.45 15.72
C GLN A 402 9.40 -5.74 15.54
N LEU A 403 8.98 -6.97 15.80
CA LEU A 403 7.56 -7.32 15.90
C LEU A 403 7.01 -6.83 17.25
N VAL A 404 5.91 -6.09 17.22
CA VAL A 404 5.30 -5.49 18.41
C VAL A 404 3.82 -5.83 18.51
N CYS A 405 3.33 -5.93 19.73
CA CYS A 405 1.91 -5.98 20.05
C CYS A 405 1.54 -4.81 20.94
N VAL A 406 0.49 -4.09 20.57
CA VAL A 406 -0.01 -2.91 21.27
C VAL A 406 -1.52 -3.05 21.47
N ASN A 407 -2.02 -2.75 22.67
CA ASN A 407 -3.45 -2.70 22.91
C ASN A 407 -4.08 -1.52 22.15
N ALA A 408 -5.05 -1.78 21.27
CA ALA A 408 -5.59 -0.76 20.39
C ALA A 408 -6.45 0.29 21.13
N GLU A 409 -6.93 -0.03 22.34
CA GLU A 409 -7.74 0.90 23.13
C GLU A 409 -6.91 2.06 23.68
N ASN A 410 -5.70 1.79 24.16
CA ASN A 410 -4.94 2.72 24.98
C ASN A 410 -3.46 2.86 24.60
N GLY A 411 -3.00 2.18 23.54
CA GLY A 411 -1.62 2.29 23.06
C GLY A 411 -0.58 1.58 23.93
N LYS A 412 -1.01 0.79 24.94
CA LYS A 412 -0.08 0.05 25.81
C LYS A 412 0.64 -1.05 25.02
N GLU A 413 1.97 -0.98 24.98
CA GLU A 413 2.82 -2.08 24.48
C GLU A 413 2.63 -3.32 25.37
N MET A 414 2.24 -4.42 24.76
CA MET A 414 2.06 -5.72 25.42
C MET A 414 3.38 -6.48 25.42
N TRP A 415 4.06 -6.48 24.27
CA TRP A 415 5.37 -7.07 24.09
C TRP A 415 6.04 -6.53 22.82
N ARG A 416 7.35 -6.75 22.76
CA ARG A 416 8.23 -6.47 21.61
C ARG A 416 9.23 -7.60 21.49
N THR A 417 9.46 -8.08 20.27
CA THR A 417 10.38 -9.18 20.04
C THR A 417 10.99 -9.14 18.64
N GLU A 418 12.07 -9.89 18.48
CA GLU A 418 12.70 -10.15 17.20
C GLU A 418 12.60 -11.65 16.90
N ILE A 419 12.13 -12.01 15.70
CA ILE A 419 12.12 -13.40 15.25
C ILE A 419 13.42 -13.65 14.50
N THR A 420 14.33 -14.40 15.14
CA THR A 420 15.67 -14.71 14.59
C THR A 420 15.95 -16.21 14.54
N TRP A 421 16.80 -16.63 13.60
CA TRP A 421 17.26 -18.02 13.51
C TRP A 421 18.67 -18.10 12.92
N GLU A 422 19.36 -19.21 13.17
CA GLU A 422 20.65 -19.50 12.53
C GLU A 422 20.41 -20.24 11.22
N ALA A 423 21.09 -19.82 10.14
CA ALA A 423 21.06 -20.51 8.85
C ALA A 423 22.43 -20.45 8.14
N PRO A 424 22.79 -21.51 7.39
CA PRO A 424 23.97 -21.48 6.53
C PRO A 424 23.69 -20.64 5.29
N VAL A 425 24.52 -19.64 5.04
CA VAL A 425 24.50 -18.77 3.86
C VAL A 425 25.91 -18.74 3.27
N GLY A 426 26.08 -19.17 2.02
CA GLY A 426 27.40 -19.18 1.36
C GLY A 426 28.48 -19.98 2.12
N GLY A 427 28.08 -21.05 2.84
CA GLY A 427 29.00 -21.90 3.62
C GLY A 427 29.39 -21.37 5.01
N ARG A 428 28.78 -20.29 5.49
CA ARG A 428 28.94 -19.78 6.86
C ARG A 428 27.59 -19.68 7.55
N ASN A 429 27.54 -19.86 8.87
CA ASN A 429 26.32 -19.66 9.64
C ASN A 429 26.14 -18.19 9.97
N TYR A 430 24.93 -17.69 9.74
CA TYR A 430 24.51 -16.34 10.08
C TYR A 430 23.25 -16.37 10.93
N ARG A 431 23.17 -15.43 11.87
CA ARG A 431 21.92 -15.09 12.55
C ARG A 431 21.07 -14.23 11.61
N LEU A 432 20.02 -14.83 11.09
CA LEU A 432 19.02 -14.17 10.26
C LEU A 432 17.84 -13.68 11.13
N SER A 433 17.09 -12.74 10.58
CA SER A 433 15.92 -12.13 11.19
C SER A 433 14.86 -11.89 10.14
N ILE A 434 13.60 -11.78 10.54
CA ILE A 434 12.53 -11.36 9.62
C ILE A 434 12.73 -9.93 9.11
N LEU A 435 13.53 -9.11 9.81
CA LEU A 435 13.74 -7.69 9.54
C LEU A 435 12.40 -6.94 9.44
N ARG A 436 12.21 -6.06 8.44
CA ARG A 436 10.88 -5.56 8.12
C ARG A 436 10.08 -6.67 7.45
N ALA A 437 8.77 -6.70 7.66
CA ALA A 437 7.96 -7.80 7.15
C ALA A 437 6.52 -7.39 6.82
N SER A 438 5.92 -8.09 5.87
CA SER A 438 4.47 -8.05 5.65
C SER A 438 3.78 -9.09 6.53
N LEU A 439 2.71 -8.70 7.21
CA LEU A 439 1.85 -9.58 7.99
C LEU A 439 0.51 -9.77 7.26
N LEU A 440 0.00 -11.00 7.23
CA LEU A 440 -1.29 -11.37 6.63
C LEU A 440 -2.05 -12.32 7.57
N GLN A 441 -3.20 -11.89 8.10
CA GLN A 441 -4.07 -12.77 8.87
C GLN A 441 -4.87 -13.68 7.92
N VAL A 442 -4.72 -14.99 8.05
CA VAL A 442 -5.42 -15.96 7.18
C VAL A 442 -5.54 -17.33 7.85
N ASP A 443 -6.67 -18.00 7.64
CA ASP A 443 -6.93 -19.37 8.10
C ASP A 443 -6.61 -19.56 9.61
N GLY A 444 -7.00 -18.59 10.43
CA GLY A 444 -6.84 -18.62 11.89
C GLY A 444 -5.41 -18.37 12.42
N ALA A 445 -4.46 -17.96 11.58
CA ALA A 445 -3.09 -17.64 11.98
C ALA A 445 -2.58 -16.41 11.21
N VAL A 446 -1.31 -16.04 11.42
CA VAL A 446 -0.66 -14.95 10.68
C VAL A 446 0.45 -15.53 9.80
N LEU A 447 0.34 -15.31 8.50
CA LEU A 447 1.42 -15.53 7.55
C LEU A 447 2.31 -14.29 7.54
N CYS A 448 3.60 -14.46 7.81
CA CYS A 448 4.58 -13.38 7.85
C CYS A 448 5.62 -13.60 6.75
N LEU A 449 5.81 -12.59 5.90
CA LEU A 449 6.84 -12.56 4.86
C LEU A 449 7.92 -11.55 5.25
N GLY A 450 9.08 -12.07 5.67
CA GLY A 450 10.25 -11.28 5.98
C GLY A 450 10.89 -10.69 4.73
N GLU A 451 11.51 -9.52 4.88
CA GLU A 451 12.05 -8.71 3.80
C GLU A 451 13.18 -9.39 3.01
N THR A 452 13.80 -10.44 3.55
CA THR A 452 14.84 -11.23 2.87
C THR A 452 14.33 -12.54 2.26
N GLY A 453 13.01 -12.74 2.18
CA GLY A 453 12.39 -13.91 1.54
C GLY A 453 12.10 -15.08 2.48
N SER A 454 12.01 -14.82 3.79
CA SER A 454 11.60 -15.83 4.76
C SER A 454 10.08 -15.84 4.94
N LEU A 455 9.46 -17.01 4.97
CA LEU A 455 8.02 -17.21 5.13
C LEU A 455 7.73 -17.94 6.43
N HIS A 456 6.83 -17.40 7.25
CA HIS A 456 6.56 -17.90 8.59
C HIS A 456 5.06 -18.03 8.83
N TRP A 457 4.65 -19.10 9.50
CA TRP A 457 3.39 -19.12 10.23
C TRP A 457 3.64 -18.66 11.65
N LEU A 458 2.92 -17.62 12.07
CA LEU A 458 2.97 -17.06 13.41
C LEU A 458 1.63 -17.22 14.10
N ASP A 459 1.69 -17.62 15.36
CA ASP A 459 0.59 -17.51 16.32
C ASP A 459 0.86 -16.26 17.18
N LEU A 460 0.01 -15.24 17.00
CA LEU A 460 0.17 -13.94 17.63
C LEU A 460 -0.96 -13.72 18.64
N THR A 461 -0.59 -13.50 19.90
CA THR A 461 -1.54 -13.20 20.99
C THR A 461 -1.01 -12.04 21.83
N PRO A 462 -1.83 -11.42 22.70
CA PRO A 462 -1.35 -10.39 23.62
C PRO A 462 -0.30 -10.90 24.62
N ALA A 463 -0.12 -12.23 24.75
CA ALA A 463 0.87 -12.85 25.62
C ALA A 463 2.24 -13.06 24.93
N GLY A 464 2.29 -13.07 23.60
CA GLY A 464 3.53 -13.21 22.85
C GLY A 464 3.34 -13.60 21.38
N ALA A 465 4.46 -13.78 20.69
CA ALA A 465 4.52 -14.30 19.32
C ALA A 465 5.21 -15.68 19.31
N LYS A 466 4.62 -16.64 18.60
CA LYS A 466 5.19 -17.97 18.42
C LYS A 466 5.30 -18.33 16.94
N GLU A 467 6.51 -18.61 16.48
CA GLU A 467 6.75 -19.24 15.17
C GLU A 467 6.30 -20.71 15.24
N THR A 468 5.38 -21.11 14.36
CA THR A 468 4.87 -22.48 14.28
C THR A 468 5.44 -23.24 13.08
N SER A 469 5.88 -22.53 12.04
CA SER A 469 6.50 -23.10 10.85
C SER A 469 7.28 -22.02 10.11
N ARG A 470 8.39 -22.39 9.46
CA ARG A 470 9.24 -21.48 8.69
C ARG A 470 9.75 -22.14 7.41
N ALA A 471 9.87 -21.35 6.35
CA ALA A 471 10.57 -21.70 5.12
C ALA A 471 11.40 -20.49 4.64
N GLN A 472 12.54 -20.75 3.99
CA GLN A 472 13.28 -19.70 3.26
C GLN A 472 12.95 -19.85 1.78
N LEU A 473 12.18 -18.93 1.21
CA LEU A 473 11.76 -18.99 -0.20
C LEU A 473 12.94 -18.69 -1.14
N TRP A 474 13.75 -17.72 -0.73
CA TRP A 474 14.99 -17.27 -1.38
C TRP A 474 15.77 -16.39 -0.38
N LEU A 475 17.00 -16.02 -0.72
CA LEU A 475 17.76 -14.97 -0.04
C LEU A 475 17.97 -13.82 -1.02
N ALA A 476 17.16 -12.78 -0.91
CA ALA A 476 17.20 -11.61 -1.78
C ALA A 476 16.79 -10.36 -0.98
N PRO A 477 17.41 -9.19 -1.20
CA PRO A 477 16.93 -7.95 -0.63
C PRO A 477 15.51 -7.60 -1.10
N HIS A 478 14.86 -6.72 -0.34
CA HIS A 478 13.64 -6.03 -0.73
C HIS A 478 12.46 -6.93 -1.12
N THR A 479 12.13 -7.95 -0.33
CA THR A 479 10.85 -8.68 -0.45
C THR A 479 9.71 -7.87 0.20
N TRP A 480 9.39 -6.71 -0.38
CA TRP A 480 8.56 -5.65 0.25
C TRP A 480 7.08 -5.67 -0.07
N SER A 481 6.67 -6.35 -1.14
CA SER A 481 5.25 -6.37 -1.50
C SER A 481 4.48 -7.30 -0.56
N THR A 482 3.30 -6.86 -0.12
CA THR A 482 2.36 -7.75 0.61
C THR A 482 2.07 -8.99 -0.24
N PRO A 483 2.22 -10.21 0.33
CA PRO A 483 1.87 -11.42 -0.39
C PRO A 483 0.35 -11.47 -0.67
N ALA A 484 -0.05 -12.07 -1.78
CA ALA A 484 -1.44 -12.33 -2.09
C ALA A 484 -1.77 -13.81 -1.92
N VAL A 485 -2.95 -14.11 -1.40
CA VAL A 485 -3.47 -15.48 -1.32
C VAL A 485 -4.80 -15.53 -2.07
N SER A 486 -4.90 -16.44 -3.04
CA SER A 486 -6.14 -16.72 -3.76
C SER A 486 -6.26 -18.22 -4.09
N ARG A 487 -7.37 -18.84 -3.69
CA ARG A 487 -7.70 -20.27 -3.92
C ARG A 487 -6.60 -21.22 -3.45
N GLY A 488 -6.05 -20.96 -2.26
CA GLY A 488 -4.98 -21.72 -1.64
C GLY A 488 -3.62 -21.56 -2.32
N LEU A 489 -3.46 -20.60 -3.22
CA LEU A 489 -2.18 -20.27 -3.85
C LEU A 489 -1.62 -18.99 -3.23
N LEU A 490 -0.33 -18.98 -2.95
CA LEU A 490 0.41 -17.84 -2.44
C LEU A 490 1.26 -17.23 -3.55
N PHE A 491 1.11 -15.94 -3.79
CA PHE A 491 1.87 -15.19 -4.79
C PHE A 491 2.82 -14.23 -4.08
N VAL A 492 4.11 -14.38 -4.35
CA VAL A 492 5.17 -13.61 -3.70
C VAL A 492 6.10 -13.02 -4.77
N ALA A 493 6.49 -11.76 -4.60
CA ALA A 493 7.43 -11.09 -5.47
C ALA A 493 8.82 -11.03 -4.84
N GLN A 494 9.83 -11.35 -5.64
CA GLN A 494 11.24 -11.10 -5.37
C GLN A 494 11.63 -9.84 -6.16
N HIS A 495 11.93 -8.73 -5.48
CA HIS A 495 12.15 -7.44 -6.14
C HIS A 495 13.59 -7.17 -6.54
N GLU A 496 14.56 -7.90 -5.97
CA GLU A 496 15.96 -7.81 -6.34
C GLU A 496 16.56 -9.16 -6.71
N GLN A 497 17.78 -9.12 -7.27
CA GLN A 497 18.52 -10.33 -7.60
C GLN A 497 18.77 -11.15 -6.34
N GLY A 498 18.48 -12.44 -6.41
CA GLY A 498 18.76 -13.37 -5.33
C GLY A 498 20.24 -13.66 -5.22
N GLN A 499 20.69 -14.07 -4.03
CA GLN A 499 22.06 -14.51 -3.81
C GLN A 499 22.44 -15.72 -4.68
N ASP A 500 21.45 -16.51 -5.10
CA ASP A 500 21.58 -17.62 -6.06
C ASP A 500 21.70 -17.16 -7.52
N GLY A 501 21.71 -15.84 -7.77
CA GLY A 501 21.74 -15.23 -9.10
C GLY A 501 20.37 -15.15 -9.79
N SER A 502 19.29 -15.62 -9.14
CA SER A 502 17.94 -15.55 -9.70
C SER A 502 17.53 -14.10 -9.99
N PRO A 503 16.90 -13.82 -11.14
CA PRO A 503 16.44 -12.48 -11.46
C PRO A 503 15.26 -12.08 -10.57
N GLN A 504 14.86 -10.83 -10.65
CA GLN A 504 13.58 -10.37 -10.11
C GLN A 504 12.45 -11.23 -10.69
N ARG A 505 11.54 -11.71 -9.85
CA ARG A 505 10.49 -12.65 -10.27
C ARG A 505 9.24 -12.58 -9.42
N TYR A 506 8.14 -13.05 -9.97
CA TYR A 506 6.96 -13.49 -9.21
C TYR A 506 6.97 -15.01 -9.11
N VAL A 507 6.66 -15.54 -7.93
CA VAL A 507 6.58 -16.99 -7.69
C VAL A 507 5.21 -17.32 -7.10
N CYS A 508 4.57 -18.35 -7.67
CA CYS A 508 3.35 -18.94 -7.15
C CYS A 508 3.69 -20.22 -6.37
N TYR A 509 3.22 -20.29 -5.13
CA TYR A 509 3.38 -21.42 -4.23
C TYR A 509 2.04 -22.07 -3.93
N ASP A 510 2.01 -23.39 -3.84
CA ASP A 510 0.84 -24.16 -3.46
C ASP A 510 0.74 -24.28 -1.94
N LEU A 511 -0.19 -23.52 -1.35
CA LEU A 511 -0.56 -23.64 0.06
C LEU A 511 -1.78 -24.52 0.28
N ARG A 512 -2.29 -25.25 -0.71
CA ARG A 512 -3.43 -26.15 -0.49
C ARG A 512 -2.99 -27.29 0.44
N ALA A 513 -3.73 -27.47 1.53
CA ALA A 513 -3.53 -28.62 2.41
C ALA A 513 -3.73 -29.93 1.63
N ALA A 514 -3.04 -31.00 2.04
CA ALA A 514 -3.35 -32.32 1.51
C ALA A 514 -4.84 -32.63 1.78
N SER A 515 -5.53 -33.23 0.82
CA SER A 515 -6.88 -33.72 1.06
C SER A 515 -6.84 -34.68 2.25
N PRO A 516 -7.75 -34.56 3.24
CA PRO A 516 -7.87 -35.60 4.25
C PRO A 516 -8.04 -36.94 3.53
N ALA A 517 -7.33 -37.97 3.98
CA ALA A 517 -7.52 -39.31 3.46
C ALA A 517 -9.03 -39.65 3.58
N PRO A 518 -9.62 -40.28 2.54
CA PRO A 518 -11.05 -40.55 2.49
C PRO A 518 -11.56 -41.37 3.68
#